data_AF-A0A7C5GU01-F1
#
_entry.id   AF-A0A7C5GU01-F1
#
_cell.length_a   1.000
_cell.length_b   1.000
_cell.length_c   1.000
_cell.angle_alpha   90.00
_cell.angle_beta   90.00
_cell.angle_gamma   90.00
#
_symmetry.space_group_name_H-M   'P 1'
#
loop_
_entity.id
_entity.type
_entity.pdbx_description
1 polymer ?
#
loop_
_entity_poly.entity_id
_entity_poly.type
_entity_poly.pdbx_seq_one_letter_code
_entity_poly.pdbx_strand_id
1 'polypeptide(L)'
;MFTGSAYSMLIRFYCWIMSSLNHQLKQRGYQRCLGAHPLQRELQQHYQHSFTRFAQSWNDLRPDRFLRDHGHYRWRRYSVFTWQHKRLQLLAHEPHFQQSQYNGIHGGFYRLFAAWMKPTINNPVLYRIVQWVTMQISPYPKQYWRIQAHQFRITAKPEE
;
A
#
# COMPACT_ATOMS: atom_id res chain seq x y z
N MET A 1 12.92 19.66 20.39
CA MET A 1 11.58 19.14 20.04
C MET A 1 11.73 18.22 18.84
N PHE A 2 11.56 16.90 19.01
CA PHE A 2 11.54 15.96 17.87
C PHE A 2 10.09 15.81 17.39
N THR A 3 9.70 16.55 16.37
CA THR A 3 8.48 16.25 15.61
C THR A 3 8.83 15.21 14.55
N GLY A 4 8.44 13.96 14.76
CA GLY A 4 8.68 12.86 13.81
C GLY A 4 7.46 12.59 12.94
N SER A 5 7.64 12.41 11.63
CA SER A 5 6.60 11.91 10.74
C SER A 5 7.01 10.55 10.19
N ALA A 6 6.20 9.53 10.43
CA ALA A 6 6.36 8.22 9.84
C ALA A 6 5.56 8.13 8.53
N TYR A 7 6.22 7.66 7.47
CA TYR A 7 5.62 7.45 6.16
C TYR A 7 5.54 5.95 5.91
N SER A 8 4.36 5.45 5.56
CA SER A 8 4.19 4.04 5.22
C SER A 8 3.21 3.83 4.08
N MET A 9 3.45 2.75 3.33
CA MET A 9 2.53 2.23 2.34
C MET A 9 2.17 0.80 2.73
N LEU A 10 0.87 0.50 2.75
CA LEU A 10 0.38 -0.85 2.94
C LEU A 10 -0.39 -1.27 1.69
N ILE A 11 0.09 -2.31 1.03
CA ILE A 11 -0.60 -2.92 -0.12
C ILE A 11 -1.01 -4.33 0.28
N ARG A 12 -2.33 -4.57 0.30
CA ARG A 12 -2.90 -5.88 0.58
C ARG A 12 -3.31 -6.55 -0.73
N PHE A 13 -2.81 -7.75 -0.94
CA PHE A 13 -3.09 -8.57 -2.11
C PHE A 13 -4.08 -9.66 -1.73
N TYR A 14 -5.22 -9.70 -2.41
CA TYR A 14 -6.26 -10.70 -2.24
C TYR A 14 -6.34 -11.56 -3.49
N CYS A 15 -6.30 -12.87 -3.28
CA CYS A 15 -6.45 -13.87 -4.31
C CYS A 15 -7.24 -15.05 -3.75
N TRP A 16 -8.13 -15.61 -4.55
CA TRP A 16 -8.97 -16.75 -4.19
C TRP A 16 -8.22 -18.10 -4.21
N ILE A 17 -7.01 -18.13 -4.76
CA ILE A 17 -6.13 -19.32 -4.81
C ILE A 17 -4.70 -18.89 -4.47
N MET A 18 -4.24 -19.21 -3.26
CA MET A 18 -2.82 -19.05 -2.90
C MET A 18 -2.10 -20.38 -3.14
N SER A 19 -1.60 -20.58 -4.35
CA SER A 19 -1.03 -21.87 -4.76
C SER A 19 0.48 -22.00 -4.51
N SER A 20 1.22 -20.90 -4.33
CA SER A 20 2.65 -20.98 -3.97
C SER A 20 3.23 -19.62 -3.55
N LEU A 21 3.77 -19.57 -2.33
CA LEU A 21 4.61 -18.47 -1.83
C LEU A 21 6.11 -18.80 -2.02
N ASN A 22 6.95 -17.79 -2.16
CA ASN A 22 8.41 -17.96 -2.04
C ASN A 22 8.75 -18.67 -0.70
N HIS A 23 9.77 -19.55 -0.71
CA HIS A 23 10.21 -20.35 0.43
C HIS A 23 10.36 -19.55 1.73
N GLN A 24 10.94 -18.33 1.70
CA GLN A 24 11.07 -17.50 2.90
C GLN A 24 9.72 -17.05 3.46
N LEU A 25 8.78 -16.66 2.58
CA LEU A 25 7.42 -16.28 2.98
C LEU A 25 6.65 -17.49 3.53
N LYS A 26 6.86 -18.70 2.98
CA LYS A 26 6.29 -19.94 3.53
C LYS A 26 6.76 -20.22 4.95
N GLN A 27 8.06 -20.05 5.22
CA GLN A 27 8.63 -20.41 6.53
C GLN A 27 8.38 -19.37 7.62
N ARG A 28 8.46 -18.09 7.29
CA ARG A 28 8.43 -17.00 8.30
C ARG A 28 7.13 -16.20 8.30
N GLY A 29 6.32 -16.30 7.26
CA GLY A 29 5.14 -15.45 7.06
C GLY A 29 5.47 -14.00 6.67
N TYR A 30 6.76 -13.63 6.59
CA TYR A 30 7.21 -12.30 6.18
C TYR A 30 8.58 -12.34 5.50
N GLN A 31 8.89 -11.32 4.71
CA GLN A 31 10.21 -11.07 4.13
C GLN A 31 10.53 -9.57 4.26
N ARG A 32 11.70 -9.25 4.82
CA ARG A 32 12.19 -7.87 4.90
C ARG A 32 13.07 -7.56 3.70
N CYS A 33 12.71 -6.54 2.94
CA CYS A 33 13.51 -6.01 1.83
C CYS A 33 14.13 -4.68 2.28
N LEU A 34 15.38 -4.71 2.73
CA LEU A 34 16.10 -3.54 3.25
C LEU A 34 17.36 -3.26 2.43
N GLY A 35 17.86 -2.02 2.50
CA GLY A 35 19.16 -1.65 1.94
C GLY A 35 19.23 -1.79 0.42
N ALA A 36 20.34 -2.29 -0.11
CA ALA A 36 20.54 -2.46 -1.56
C ALA A 36 19.73 -3.64 -2.17
N HIS A 37 18.48 -3.82 -1.76
CA HIS A 37 17.59 -4.85 -2.32
C HIS A 37 17.43 -4.65 -3.84
N PRO A 38 17.39 -5.70 -4.67
CA PRO A 38 17.32 -5.57 -6.13
C PRO A 38 16.22 -4.62 -6.63
N LEU A 39 15.01 -4.70 -6.06
CA LEU A 39 13.92 -3.76 -6.37
C LEU A 39 14.30 -2.31 -6.06
N GLN A 40 14.92 -2.04 -4.92
CA GLN A 40 15.33 -0.68 -4.55
C GLN A 40 16.39 -0.14 -5.53
N ARG A 41 17.39 -0.96 -5.87
CA ARG A 41 18.40 -0.58 -6.87
C ARG A 41 17.76 -0.30 -8.23
N GLU A 42 16.86 -1.17 -8.69
CA GLU A 42 16.14 -0.98 -9.94
C GLU A 42 15.35 0.35 -9.96
N LEU A 43 14.59 0.63 -8.89
CA LEU A 43 13.82 1.86 -8.78
C LEU A 43 14.71 3.10 -8.75
N GLN A 44 15.88 3.03 -8.10
CA GLN A 44 16.84 4.12 -8.05
C GLN A 44 17.55 4.33 -9.40
N GLN A 45 17.93 3.26 -10.10
CA GLN A 45 18.70 3.34 -11.34
C GLN A 45 17.83 3.69 -12.56
N HIS A 46 16.62 3.12 -12.64
CA HIS A 46 15.79 3.23 -13.85
C HIS A 46 14.56 4.13 -13.66
N TYR A 47 14.17 4.41 -12.41
CA TYR A 47 12.93 5.14 -12.12
C TYR A 47 13.14 6.32 -11.16
N GLN A 48 14.36 6.84 -11.00
CA GLN A 48 14.70 7.84 -9.98
C GLN A 48 13.70 8.99 -9.88
N HIS A 49 13.39 9.67 -10.99
CA HIS A 49 12.45 10.79 -10.99
C HIS A 49 11.02 10.37 -10.64
N SER A 50 10.58 9.23 -11.16
CA SER A 50 9.26 8.69 -10.85
C SER A 50 9.17 8.25 -9.40
N PHE A 51 10.23 7.69 -8.83
CA PHE A 51 10.34 7.35 -7.42
C PHE A 51 10.26 8.60 -6.55
N THR A 52 11.00 9.66 -6.87
CA THR A 52 10.89 10.95 -6.17
C THR A 52 9.46 11.48 -6.18
N ARG A 53 8.79 11.50 -7.34
CA ARG A 53 7.38 11.93 -7.45
C ARG A 53 6.42 11.02 -6.67
N PHE A 54 6.66 9.71 -6.69
CA PHE A 54 5.84 8.75 -5.94
C PHE A 54 5.96 9.01 -4.44
N ALA A 55 7.18 9.20 -3.93
CA ALA A 55 7.43 9.53 -2.53
C ALA A 55 6.81 10.88 -2.14
N GLN A 56 6.90 11.90 -2.99
CA GLN A 56 6.29 13.21 -2.76
C GLN A 56 4.76 13.16 -2.62
N SER A 57 4.09 12.14 -3.15
CA SER A 57 2.63 12.02 -3.02
C SER A 57 2.14 11.89 -1.56
N TRP A 58 3.02 11.52 -0.61
CA TRP A 58 2.71 11.54 0.82
C TRP A 58 2.53 12.94 1.41
N ASN A 59 2.92 14.00 0.68
CA ASN A 59 2.72 15.37 1.11
C ASN A 59 1.29 15.89 0.85
N ASP A 60 0.49 15.21 0.01
CA ASP A 60 -0.91 15.57 -0.28
C ASP A 60 -1.89 14.48 0.16
N LEU A 61 -1.67 13.88 1.34
CA LEU A 61 -2.67 12.99 1.95
C LEU A 61 -3.81 13.80 2.60
N ARG A 62 -4.92 13.14 2.92
CA ARG A 62 -6.08 13.77 3.59
C ARG A 62 -6.23 13.26 5.02
N PRO A 63 -6.78 14.07 5.96
CA PRO A 63 -6.98 13.63 7.33
C PRO A 63 -7.85 12.36 7.40
N ASP A 64 -7.48 11.41 8.25
CA ASP A 64 -8.30 10.23 8.54
C ASP A 64 -9.46 10.61 9.46
N ARG A 65 -10.65 10.81 8.87
CA ARG A 65 -11.89 11.16 9.60
C ARG A 65 -12.53 10.00 10.35
N PHE A 66 -11.96 8.79 10.27
CA PHE A 66 -12.52 7.58 10.88
C PHE A 66 -11.73 7.12 12.12
N LEU A 67 -10.87 7.98 12.65
CA LEU A 67 -10.27 7.85 13.96
C LEU A 67 -11.36 7.97 15.05
N ARG A 68 -11.42 7.00 15.96
CA ARG A 68 -12.43 6.95 17.05
C ARG A 68 -11.96 7.65 18.33
N ASP A 69 -10.67 7.90 18.43
CA ASP A 69 -10.00 8.63 19.51
C ASP A 69 -10.02 10.16 19.28
N HIS A 70 -10.74 10.64 18.25
CA HIS A 70 -10.74 12.04 17.81
C HIS A 70 -9.34 12.61 17.49
N GLY A 71 -8.35 11.74 17.28
CA GLY A 71 -6.98 12.16 17.01
C GLY A 71 -6.82 12.85 15.64
N HIS A 72 -5.77 13.68 15.52
CA HIS A 72 -5.43 14.38 14.28
C HIS A 72 -4.10 13.92 13.68
N TYR A 73 -3.60 12.77 14.12
CA TYR A 73 -2.26 12.28 13.81
C TYR A 73 -2.14 11.47 12.51
N ARG A 74 -3.25 11.00 11.91
CA ARG A 74 -3.20 10.10 10.75
C ARG A 74 -3.78 10.73 9.49
N TRP A 75 -3.02 10.65 8.41
CA TRP A 75 -3.38 11.10 7.07
C TRP A 75 -3.28 9.93 6.11
N ARG A 76 -4.26 9.79 5.20
CA ARG A 76 -4.31 8.64 4.30
C ARG A 76 -5.07 8.87 3.01
N ARG A 77 -4.77 7.99 2.04
CA ARG A 77 -5.56 7.76 0.83
C ARG A 77 -5.70 6.27 0.58
N TYR A 78 -6.76 5.88 -0.13
CA TYR A 78 -7.09 4.49 -0.44
C TYR A 78 -7.58 4.34 -1.87
N SER A 79 -7.13 3.31 -2.57
CA SER A 79 -7.69 2.89 -3.85
C SER A 79 -7.52 1.40 -4.04
N VAL A 80 -8.37 0.84 -4.90
CA VAL A 80 -8.38 -0.59 -5.20
C VAL A 80 -8.01 -0.81 -6.66
N PHE A 81 -7.18 -1.81 -6.91
CA PHE A 81 -6.69 -2.17 -8.23
C PHE A 81 -6.92 -3.65 -8.51
N THR A 82 -6.87 -4.02 -9.79
CA THR A 82 -6.68 -5.40 -10.22
C THR A 82 -5.29 -5.57 -10.81
N TRP A 83 -4.73 -6.77 -10.67
CA TRP A 83 -3.53 -7.17 -11.38
C TRP A 83 -3.74 -8.52 -12.05
N GLN A 84 -3.58 -8.55 -13.37
CA GLN A 84 -3.64 -9.76 -14.18
C GLN A 84 -2.89 -9.53 -15.50
N HIS A 85 -2.24 -10.55 -16.05
CA HIS A 85 -1.55 -10.47 -17.35
C HIS A 85 -0.59 -9.27 -17.46
N LYS A 86 0.14 -8.97 -16.37
CA LYS A 86 1.03 -7.81 -16.26
C LYS A 86 0.34 -6.45 -16.52
N ARG A 87 -0.95 -6.36 -16.22
CA ARG A 87 -1.73 -5.12 -16.29
C ARG A 87 -2.23 -4.75 -14.90
N LEU A 88 -1.93 -3.52 -14.48
CA LEU A 88 -2.50 -2.89 -13.29
C LEU A 88 -3.67 -2.01 -13.73
N GLN A 89 -4.86 -2.26 -13.19
CA GLN A 89 -6.04 -1.46 -13.52
C GLN A 89 -6.66 -0.90 -12.24
N LEU A 90 -7.01 0.39 -12.26
CA LEU A 90 -7.77 1.02 -11.18
C LEU A 90 -9.23 0.55 -11.24
N LEU A 91 -9.81 0.17 -10.10
CA LEU A 91 -11.23 -0.09 -9.97
C LEU A 91 -12.00 1.15 -9.57
N ALA A 92 -13.33 1.10 -9.75
CA ALA A 92 -14.23 2.11 -9.20
C ALA A 92 -13.93 2.34 -7.71
N HIS A 93 -13.93 3.60 -7.29
CA HIS A 93 -13.61 3.95 -5.92
C HIS A 93 -14.66 3.38 -4.97
N GLU A 94 -14.20 2.70 -3.92
CA GLU A 94 -15.07 2.01 -2.96
C GLU A 94 -14.62 2.27 -1.52
N PRO A 95 -15.52 2.11 -0.54
CA PRO A 95 -15.15 2.19 0.86
C PRO A 95 -14.25 1.01 1.25
N HIS A 96 -13.27 1.27 2.13
CA HIS A 96 -12.50 0.23 2.78
C HIS A 96 -13.30 -0.41 3.91
N PHE A 97 -13.52 -1.72 3.83
CA PHE A 97 -14.13 -2.52 4.90
C PHE A 97 -13.07 -3.39 5.59
N GLN A 98 -13.10 -3.41 6.91
CA GLN A 98 -12.31 -4.34 7.71
C GLN A 98 -13.24 -4.97 8.75
N GLN A 99 -13.27 -6.29 8.82
CA GLN A 99 -14.10 -6.99 9.81
C GLN A 99 -13.65 -6.62 11.23
N SER A 100 -14.62 -6.55 12.15
CA SER A 100 -14.39 -6.27 13.58
C SER A 100 -13.39 -7.24 14.20
N GLN A 101 -13.43 -8.52 13.82
CA GLN A 101 -12.48 -9.53 14.30
C GLN A 101 -11.01 -9.22 13.98
N TYR A 102 -10.72 -8.45 12.92
CA TYR A 102 -9.35 -8.07 12.54
C TYR A 102 -8.93 -6.69 13.05
N ASN A 103 -9.87 -5.90 13.57
CA ASN A 103 -9.61 -4.59 14.15
C ASN A 103 -10.73 -4.26 15.13
N GLY A 104 -10.62 -4.75 16.36
CA GLY A 104 -11.68 -4.56 17.37
C GLY A 104 -11.99 -3.09 17.64
N ILE A 105 -11.01 -2.20 17.44
CA ILE A 105 -11.15 -0.76 17.70
C ILE A 105 -11.80 -0.02 16.53
N HIS A 106 -11.56 -0.40 15.27
CA HIS A 106 -12.07 0.34 14.10
C HIS A 106 -12.74 -0.53 13.02
N GLY A 107 -13.00 -1.82 13.25
CA GLY A 107 -13.63 -2.71 12.28
C GLY A 107 -15.16 -2.67 12.34
N GLY A 108 -15.80 -3.36 11.40
CA GLY A 108 -17.26 -3.56 11.37
C GLY A 108 -18.06 -2.50 10.58
N PHE A 109 -17.40 -1.56 9.91
CA PHE A 109 -18.08 -0.56 9.08
C PHE A 109 -17.27 -0.12 7.85
N TYR A 110 -17.97 0.45 6.87
CA TYR A 110 -17.40 0.96 5.62
C TYR A 110 -16.76 2.34 5.82
N ARG A 111 -15.52 2.50 5.36
CA ARG A 111 -14.78 3.77 5.46
C ARG A 111 -14.45 4.32 4.09
N LEU A 112 -15.14 5.38 3.70
CA LEU A 112 -14.89 6.08 2.44
C LEU A 112 -13.71 7.05 2.62
N PHE A 113 -12.49 6.57 2.41
CA PHE A 113 -11.30 7.41 2.39
C PHE A 113 -11.14 8.16 1.06
N ALA A 114 -10.32 9.20 1.05
CA ALA A 114 -9.95 9.89 -0.18
C ALA A 114 -9.22 8.95 -1.15
N ALA A 115 -9.59 9.01 -2.44
CA ALA A 115 -8.94 8.26 -3.50
C ALA A 115 -7.47 8.67 -3.68
N TRP A 116 -6.64 7.77 -4.23
CA TRP A 116 -5.31 8.13 -4.70
C TRP A 116 -5.40 9.14 -5.84
N MET A 117 -4.40 10.01 -5.97
CA MET A 117 -4.37 10.98 -7.07
C MET A 117 -3.94 10.31 -8.38
N LYS A 118 -4.45 10.81 -9.51
CA LYS A 118 -4.11 10.33 -10.85
C LYS A 118 -2.59 10.27 -11.12
N PRO A 119 -1.76 11.27 -10.71
CA PRO A 119 -0.30 11.17 -10.87
C PRO A 119 0.33 10.03 -10.06
N THR A 120 -0.22 9.69 -8.90
CA THR A 120 0.24 8.56 -8.07
C THR A 120 -0.15 7.23 -8.70
N ILE A 121 -1.39 7.11 -9.18
CA ILE A 121 -1.92 5.93 -9.87
C ILE A 121 -1.12 5.62 -11.13
N ASN A 122 -0.82 6.64 -11.94
CA ASN A 122 -0.10 6.50 -13.21
C ASN A 122 1.43 6.43 -13.04
N ASN A 123 1.94 6.43 -11.81
CA ASN A 123 3.37 6.41 -11.57
C ASN A 123 3.94 5.01 -11.86
N PRO A 124 4.98 4.87 -12.70
CA PRO A 124 5.55 3.57 -13.05
C PRO A 124 6.12 2.81 -11.84
N VAL A 125 6.50 3.52 -10.76
CA VAL A 125 6.95 2.87 -9.52
C VAL A 125 5.85 2.01 -8.89
N LEU A 126 4.58 2.45 -8.93
CA LEU A 126 3.47 1.66 -8.41
C LEU A 126 3.36 0.33 -9.16
N TYR A 127 3.39 0.39 -10.50
CA TYR A 127 3.36 -0.78 -11.36
C TYR A 127 4.52 -1.74 -11.05
N ARG A 128 5.76 -1.23 -10.94
CA ARG A 128 6.95 -2.05 -10.65
C ARG A 128 6.88 -2.71 -9.27
N ILE A 129 6.41 -2.00 -8.25
CA ILE A 129 6.19 -2.56 -6.91
C ILE A 129 5.17 -3.71 -6.96
N VAL A 130 4.01 -3.49 -7.59
CA VAL A 130 2.97 -4.52 -7.72
C VAL A 130 3.48 -5.73 -8.49
N GLN A 131 4.17 -5.50 -9.61
CA GLN A 131 4.75 -6.58 -10.41
C GLN A 131 5.75 -7.40 -9.60
N TRP A 132 6.67 -6.73 -8.89
CA TRP A 132 7.66 -7.42 -8.08
C TRP A 132 7.01 -8.23 -6.96
N VAL A 133 6.07 -7.66 -6.21
CA VAL A 133 5.38 -8.37 -5.11
C VAL A 133 4.63 -9.59 -5.64
N THR A 134 3.87 -9.45 -6.73
CA THR A 134 3.10 -10.56 -7.31
C THR A 134 3.99 -11.71 -7.75
N MET A 135 5.21 -11.43 -8.26
CA MET A 135 6.21 -12.46 -8.55
C MET A 135 6.76 -13.18 -7.32
N GLN A 136 6.77 -12.54 -6.14
CA GLN A 136 7.21 -13.19 -4.89
C GLN A 136 6.13 -14.08 -4.26
N ILE A 137 4.85 -13.70 -4.44
CA ILE A 137 3.71 -14.36 -3.78
C ILE A 137 2.92 -15.29 -4.70
N SER A 138 3.25 -15.35 -5.99
CA SER A 138 2.73 -16.35 -6.91
C SER A 138 3.65 -16.57 -8.11
N PRO A 139 3.97 -17.83 -8.46
CA PRO A 139 4.69 -18.17 -9.69
C PRO A 139 3.78 -18.13 -10.93
N TYR A 140 2.46 -17.93 -10.78
CA TYR A 140 1.51 -18.05 -11.88
C TYR A 140 1.22 -16.68 -12.54
N PRO A 141 1.68 -16.44 -13.78
CA PRO A 141 1.54 -15.15 -14.44
C PRO A 141 0.09 -14.78 -14.81
N LYS A 142 -0.82 -15.75 -14.80
CA LYS A 142 -2.25 -15.57 -15.08
C LYS A 142 -3.10 -15.31 -13.83
N GLN A 143 -2.49 -15.34 -12.65
CA GLN A 143 -3.22 -15.16 -11.39
C GLN A 143 -3.88 -13.77 -11.36
N TYR A 144 -5.19 -13.76 -11.09
CA TYR A 144 -5.91 -12.53 -10.83
C TYR A 144 -5.73 -12.11 -9.37
N TRP A 145 -5.38 -10.85 -9.17
CA TRP A 145 -5.26 -10.24 -7.85
C TRP A 145 -6.18 -9.03 -7.73
N ARG A 146 -6.88 -8.95 -6.61
CA ARG A 146 -7.50 -7.72 -6.14
C ARG A 146 -6.57 -7.09 -5.12
N ILE A 147 -6.21 -5.82 -5.34
CA ILE A 147 -5.18 -5.12 -4.58
C ILE A 147 -5.80 -3.93 -3.88
N GLN A 148 -5.71 -3.91 -2.56
CA GLN A 148 -6.12 -2.77 -1.75
C GLN A 148 -4.87 -1.98 -1.35
N ALA A 149 -4.74 -0.75 -1.84
CA ALA A 149 -3.55 0.07 -1.63
C ALA A 149 -3.85 1.25 -0.71
N HIS A 150 -3.06 1.38 0.36
CA HIS A 150 -3.17 2.43 1.36
C HIS A 150 -1.88 3.24 1.44
N GLN A 151 -2.01 4.56 1.39
CA GLN A 151 -0.95 5.48 1.79
C GLN A 151 -1.26 5.98 3.19
N PHE A 152 -0.27 5.97 4.08
CA PHE A 152 -0.38 6.49 5.42
C PHE A 152 0.77 7.43 5.74
N ARG A 153 0.43 8.53 6.41
CA ARG A 153 1.37 9.38 7.13
C ARG A 153 0.87 9.54 8.55
N ILE A 154 1.72 9.22 9.52
CA ILE A 154 1.43 9.38 10.94
C ILE A 154 2.40 10.42 11.50
N THR A 155 1.86 11.46 12.13
CA THR A 155 2.64 12.50 12.78
C THR A 155 2.64 12.27 14.28
N ALA A 156 3.83 12.23 14.90
CA ALA A 156 3.95 12.26 16.34
C ALA A 156 4.13 13.70 16.81
N LYS A 157 3.27 14.17 17.72
CA LYS A 157 3.44 15.43 18.42
C LYS A 157 3.75 15.13 19.89
N PRO A 158 4.64 15.89 20.57
CA PRO A 158 4.98 15.64 21.97
C PRO A 158 3.83 15.85 22.98
N GLU A 159 2.71 16.43 22.56
CA GLU A 159 1.65 16.96 23.43
C GLU A 159 0.27 16.29 23.21
N GLU A 160 0.25 15.13 22.54
CA GLU A 160 -0.90 14.20 22.46
C GLU A 160 -0.49 12.79 22.90
#